data_AF-A0A2S5BAP4-F1
#
_entry.id   AF-A0A2S5BAP4-F1
#
_cell.length_a   1.000
_cell.length_b   1.000
_cell.length_c   1.000
_cell.angle_alpha   90.00
_cell.angle_beta   90.00
_cell.angle_gamma   90.00
#
_symmetry.space_group_name_H-M   'P 1'
#
loop_
_entity.id
_entity.type
_entity.pdbx_description
1 polymer ?
#
loop_
_entity_poly.entity_id
_entity_poly.type
_entity_poly.pdbx_seq_one_letter_code
_entity_poly.pdbx_strand_id
1 'polypeptide(L)'
;MFPPSPPDHTAQTSPGAPPFPPFLGPDGVTRIPRSLPRFPAHSTPLETHLPIDGELVPVAFVHDALRNRAYDLLQSVRTASLDGLLPGSPRRLRRALVDPALPRPTNVLEISFDDSDDIVEVVCHAVVLAASGSPILSRLVYDVDQQNLPTPCVSASPDSHPRQQITLPVIPLRLPRISSWQPLHDWLYERSSTKLRLDLVGTDTEVLAPVGAEKAVLAGRRTLIGRLDGIRQLWLNVVGLELKDPELERVMAEAWTSLHDALVS
;
A
#
# COMPACT_ATOMS: atom_id res chain seq x y z
N MET A 1 -28.07 -33.51 -0.20
CA MET A 1 -27.13 -32.93 -1.19
C MET A 1 -26.42 -31.80 -0.48
N PHE A 2 -25.23 -32.04 0.05
CA PHE A 2 -24.47 -31.06 0.83
C PHE A 2 -23.64 -30.20 -0.15
N PRO A 3 -23.49 -28.88 0.08
CA PRO A 3 -22.63 -28.05 -0.75
C PRO A 3 -21.16 -28.43 -0.53
N PRO A 4 -20.29 -28.30 -1.56
CA PRO A 4 -18.86 -28.53 -1.40
C PRO A 4 -18.25 -27.44 -0.51
N SER A 5 -17.41 -27.86 0.43
CA SER A 5 -16.59 -26.99 1.27
C SER A 5 -15.70 -26.07 0.43
N PRO A 6 -15.41 -24.83 0.87
CA PRO A 6 -14.47 -23.97 0.20
C PRO A 6 -13.04 -24.56 0.27
N PRO A 7 -12.20 -24.36 -0.75
CA PRO A 7 -10.83 -24.84 -0.73
C PRO A 7 -10.01 -24.10 0.33
N ASP A 8 -9.40 -24.86 1.24
CA ASP A 8 -8.28 -24.41 2.07
C ASP A 8 -7.13 -24.02 1.15
N HIS A 9 -7.02 -22.72 0.86
CA HIS A 9 -5.86 -22.15 0.22
C HIS A 9 -4.89 -21.66 1.30
N THR A 10 -4.22 -22.62 1.95
CA THR A 10 -2.88 -22.33 2.48
C THR A 10 -2.05 -21.81 1.33
N ALA A 11 -1.65 -20.54 1.43
CA ALA A 11 -0.73 -19.88 0.52
C ALA A 11 0.39 -20.85 0.15
N GLN A 12 0.45 -21.24 -1.13
CA GLN A 12 1.53 -22.05 -1.66
C GLN A 12 2.79 -21.20 -1.62
N THR A 13 3.49 -21.26 -0.49
CA THR A 13 4.93 -21.02 -0.45
C THR A 13 5.58 -22.06 -1.34
N SER A 14 6.32 -21.61 -2.35
CA SER A 14 7.16 -22.48 -3.17
C SER A 14 7.95 -23.45 -2.27
N PRO A 15 7.98 -24.75 -2.57
CA PRO A 15 8.66 -25.73 -1.73
C PRO A 15 10.16 -25.41 -1.73
N GLY A 16 10.67 -24.88 -0.62
CA GLY A 16 12.09 -24.59 -0.41
C GLY A 16 12.45 -23.13 -0.07
N ALA A 17 11.51 -22.18 -0.15
CA ALA A 17 11.77 -20.82 0.34
C ALA A 17 11.57 -20.78 1.87
N PRO A 18 12.58 -20.39 2.68
CA PRO A 18 12.38 -20.25 4.12
C PRO A 18 11.29 -19.20 4.39
N PRO A 19 10.39 -19.41 5.36
CA PRO A 19 9.38 -18.43 5.72
C PRO A 19 10.06 -17.13 6.14
N PHE A 20 9.56 -16.00 5.63
CA PHE A 20 10.13 -14.71 5.95
C PHE A 20 9.91 -14.39 7.45
N PRO A 21 10.99 -14.11 8.20
CA PRO A 21 11.02 -14.05 9.67
C PRO A 21 10.29 -12.85 10.27
N PRO A 22 9.83 -12.92 11.54
CA PRO A 22 10.30 -13.86 12.55
C PRO A 22 9.76 -15.27 12.35
N PHE A 23 10.64 -16.27 12.38
CA PHE A 23 10.25 -17.67 12.48
C PHE A 23 10.73 -18.23 13.83
N LEU A 24 9.88 -19.05 14.44
CA LEU A 24 10.26 -19.88 15.58
C LEU A 24 11.21 -20.96 15.06
N GLY A 25 12.43 -20.99 15.57
CA GLY A 25 13.36 -22.07 15.30
C GLY A 25 12.84 -23.40 15.87
N PRO A 26 13.39 -24.54 15.44
CA PRO A 26 13.04 -25.85 15.99
C PRO A 26 13.38 -25.99 17.49
N ASP A 27 14.20 -25.07 18.01
CA ASP A 27 14.53 -24.87 19.43
C ASP A 27 13.51 -24.01 20.20
N GLY A 28 12.44 -23.53 19.54
CA GLY A 28 11.46 -22.61 20.11
C GLY A 28 11.96 -21.16 20.21
N VAL A 29 13.16 -20.85 19.68
CA VAL A 29 13.76 -19.51 19.75
C VAL A 29 13.37 -18.73 18.50
N THR A 30 12.80 -17.53 18.69
CA THR A 30 12.52 -16.61 17.58
C THR A 30 13.83 -16.15 16.95
N ARG A 31 14.02 -16.45 15.66
CA ARG A 31 15.19 -16.01 14.89
C ARG A 31 14.81 -14.86 13.97
N ILE A 32 15.54 -13.76 14.11
CA ILE A 32 15.42 -12.57 13.27
C ILE A 32 16.74 -12.47 12.47
N PRO A 33 16.71 -12.47 11.14
CA PRO A 33 17.91 -12.38 10.33
C PRO A 33 18.46 -10.97 10.38
N ARG A 34 19.78 -10.87 10.17
CA ARG A 34 20.48 -9.60 10.15
C ARG A 34 20.07 -8.71 8.97
N SER A 35 19.70 -9.30 7.84
CA SER A 35 19.38 -8.58 6.61
C SER A 35 17.96 -8.90 6.13
N LEU A 36 17.28 -7.88 5.61
CA LEU A 36 16.05 -8.05 4.86
C LEU A 36 16.34 -8.82 3.56
N PRO A 37 15.59 -9.91 3.26
CA PRO A 37 15.62 -10.54 1.95
C PRO A 37 15.35 -9.55 0.82
N ARG A 38 16.08 -9.71 -0.28
CA ARG A 38 15.87 -8.92 -1.50
C ARG A 38 14.51 -9.20 -2.11
N PHE A 39 14.00 -8.25 -2.89
CA PHE A 39 12.77 -8.48 -3.65
C PHE A 39 13.00 -9.63 -4.67
N PRO A 40 12.01 -10.53 -4.84
CA PRO A 40 12.12 -11.60 -5.83
C PRO A 40 12.35 -11.03 -7.23
N ALA A 41 13.19 -11.70 -8.01
CA ALA A 41 13.33 -11.37 -9.42
C ALA A 41 12.07 -11.83 -10.17
N HIS A 42 11.18 -10.90 -10.49
CA HIS A 42 10.02 -11.17 -11.34
C HIS A 42 10.43 -11.18 -12.81
N SER A 43 9.96 -12.17 -13.58
CA SER A 43 10.28 -12.33 -15.00
C SER A 43 9.65 -11.27 -15.90
N THR A 44 8.64 -10.54 -15.39
CA THR A 44 7.97 -9.48 -16.13
C THR A 44 8.94 -8.32 -16.35
N PRO A 45 9.09 -7.77 -17.57
CA PRO A 45 9.89 -6.57 -17.78
C PRO A 45 9.33 -5.41 -16.95
N LEU A 46 10.20 -4.49 -16.53
CA LEU A 46 9.76 -3.23 -15.91
C LEU A 46 9.01 -2.42 -16.97
N GLU A 47 7.78 -2.02 -16.66
CA GLU A 47 7.01 -1.17 -17.55
C GLU A 47 7.67 0.22 -17.57
N THR A 48 8.23 0.58 -18.73
CA THR A 48 8.97 1.85 -18.89
C THR A 48 8.09 2.99 -19.39
N HIS A 49 6.90 2.66 -19.89
CA HIS A 49 5.94 3.60 -20.46
C HIS A 49 4.53 3.24 -20.00
N LEU A 50 3.70 4.25 -19.74
CA LEU A 50 2.28 4.09 -19.44
C LEU A 50 1.45 4.65 -20.59
N PRO A 51 0.38 3.97 -21.02
CA PRO A 51 -0.56 4.54 -21.96
C PRO A 51 -1.44 5.54 -21.22
N ILE A 52 -1.25 6.83 -21.48
CA ILE A 52 -2.05 7.91 -20.91
C ILE A 52 -2.70 8.64 -22.09
N ASP A 53 -4.04 8.67 -22.11
CA ASP A 53 -4.82 9.33 -23.16
C ASP A 53 -4.45 8.86 -24.59
N GLY A 54 -4.10 7.59 -24.74
CA GLY A 54 -3.67 7.00 -26.01
C GLY A 54 -2.19 7.22 -26.39
N GLU A 55 -1.42 7.94 -25.59
CA GLU A 55 0.02 8.16 -25.77
C GLU A 55 0.85 7.31 -24.81
N LEU A 56 1.99 6.78 -25.28
CA LEU A 56 2.94 6.06 -24.43
C LEU A 56 3.89 7.05 -23.75
N VAL A 57 3.64 7.32 -22.47
CA VAL A 57 4.41 8.30 -21.68
C VAL A 57 5.44 7.59 -20.81
N PRO A 58 6.73 7.99 -20.82
CA PRO A 58 7.75 7.38 -19.97
C PRO A 58 7.40 7.49 -18.48
N VAL A 59 7.53 6.39 -17.73
CA VAL A 59 7.25 6.36 -16.27
C VAL A 59 8.09 7.39 -15.51
N ALA A 60 9.35 7.59 -15.89
CA ALA A 60 10.22 8.60 -15.29
C ALA A 60 9.65 10.03 -15.45
N PHE A 61 9.12 10.35 -16.62
CA PHE A 61 8.46 11.64 -16.87
C PHE A 61 7.21 11.80 -16.01
N VAL A 62 6.39 10.74 -15.90
CA VAL A 62 5.20 10.74 -15.03
C VAL A 62 5.60 10.99 -13.58
N HIS A 63 6.66 10.36 -13.08
CA HIS A 63 7.17 10.62 -11.73
C HIS A 63 7.59 12.08 -11.52
N ASP A 64 8.36 12.64 -12.45
CA ASP A 64 8.81 14.03 -12.34
C ASP A 64 7.62 15.01 -12.40
N ALA A 65 6.62 14.74 -13.23
CA ALA A 65 5.39 15.54 -13.30
C ALA A 65 4.56 15.46 -12.00
N LEU A 66 4.46 14.28 -11.39
CA LEU A 66 3.68 14.05 -10.18
C LEU A 66 4.38 14.56 -8.91
N ARG A 67 5.72 14.63 -8.90
CA ARG A 67 6.52 15.00 -7.70
C ARG A 67 6.06 16.32 -7.08
N ASN A 68 5.82 17.35 -7.89
CA ASN A 68 5.39 18.67 -7.40
C ASN A 68 3.94 18.72 -6.91
N ARG A 69 3.16 17.66 -7.13
CA ARG A 69 1.75 17.53 -6.73
C ARG A 69 1.51 16.39 -5.75
N ALA A 70 2.55 15.70 -5.30
CA ALA A 70 2.42 14.51 -4.46
C ALA A 70 1.60 14.76 -3.20
N TYR A 71 1.82 15.90 -2.54
CA TYR A 71 1.05 16.31 -1.37
C TYR A 71 -0.44 16.50 -1.70
N ASP A 72 -0.77 17.29 -2.72
CA ASP A 72 -2.16 17.56 -3.11
C ASP A 72 -2.88 16.28 -3.58
N LEU A 73 -2.18 15.42 -4.31
CA LEU A 73 -2.69 14.11 -4.76
C LEU A 73 -2.99 13.20 -3.57
N LEU A 74 -2.10 13.11 -2.58
CA LEU A 74 -2.35 12.30 -1.39
C LEU A 74 -3.46 12.92 -0.53
N GLN A 75 -3.49 14.24 -0.42
CA GLN A 75 -4.51 14.97 0.34
C GLN A 75 -5.90 14.82 -0.28
N SER A 76 -6.00 14.78 -1.62
CA SER A 76 -7.27 14.57 -2.29
C SER A 76 -7.85 13.18 -1.99
N VAL A 77 -6.99 12.16 -1.87
CA VAL A 77 -7.41 10.82 -1.44
C VAL A 77 -7.88 10.80 0.02
N ARG A 78 -7.14 11.44 0.92
CA ARG A 78 -7.42 11.44 2.37
C ARG A 78 -8.69 12.21 2.74
N THR A 79 -9.00 13.25 2.00
CA THR A 79 -10.17 14.11 2.27
C THR A 79 -11.43 13.65 1.57
N ALA A 80 -11.28 12.82 0.52
CA ALA A 80 -12.40 12.20 -0.15
C ALA A 80 -13.13 11.23 0.76
N SER A 81 -14.45 11.17 0.61
CA SER A 81 -15.29 10.21 1.33
C SER A 81 -16.12 9.42 0.33
N LEU A 82 -16.16 8.11 0.51
CA LEU A 82 -17.03 7.25 -0.29
C LEU A 82 -18.45 7.34 0.25
N ASP A 83 -19.38 7.65 -0.65
CA ASP A 83 -20.81 7.60 -0.40
C ASP A 83 -21.30 6.25 -0.93
N GLY A 84 -22.12 5.55 -0.14
CA GLY A 84 -22.36 4.11 -0.26
C GLY A 84 -22.79 3.61 -1.66
N LEU A 85 -22.80 2.28 -1.82
CA LEU A 85 -23.15 1.58 -3.06
C LEU A 85 -24.30 2.26 -3.83
N LEU A 86 -24.08 2.49 -5.13
CA LEU A 86 -25.12 2.99 -6.02
C LEU A 86 -26.24 1.93 -6.12
N PRO A 87 -27.50 2.27 -5.78
CA PRO A 87 -28.61 1.32 -5.89
C PRO A 87 -28.75 0.83 -7.33
N GLY A 88 -28.68 -0.48 -7.55
CA GLY A 88 -28.84 -1.09 -8.87
C GLY A 88 -27.63 -0.95 -9.80
N SER A 89 -26.49 -0.40 -9.36
CA SER A 89 -25.27 -0.43 -10.17
C SER A 89 -24.63 -1.81 -10.15
N PRO A 90 -23.93 -2.22 -11.23
CA PRO A 90 -22.98 -3.33 -11.10
C PRO A 90 -22.02 -3.02 -9.95
N ARG A 91 -21.56 -4.05 -9.21
CA ARG A 91 -20.67 -3.95 -8.03
C ARG A 91 -19.34 -3.17 -8.25
N ARG A 92 -19.13 -2.65 -9.46
CA ARG A 92 -17.91 -2.04 -9.97
C ARG A 92 -17.88 -0.52 -9.93
N LEU A 93 -18.88 0.17 -9.36
CA LEU A 93 -18.89 1.64 -9.24
C LEU A 93 -19.12 2.06 -7.78
N ARG A 94 -18.50 3.19 -7.39
CA ARG A 94 -18.72 3.86 -6.10
C ARG A 94 -18.93 5.35 -6.32
N ARG A 95 -19.70 5.98 -5.44
CA ARG A 95 -19.78 7.43 -5.37
C ARG A 95 -18.71 7.94 -4.41
N ALA A 96 -18.05 9.02 -4.78
CA ALA A 96 -17.10 9.72 -3.93
C ALA A 96 -17.49 11.20 -3.84
N LEU A 97 -17.40 11.76 -2.64
CA LEU A 97 -17.42 13.19 -2.41
C LEU A 97 -15.97 13.67 -2.33
N VAL A 98 -15.59 14.58 -3.20
CA VAL A 98 -14.22 15.07 -3.35
C VAL A 98 -14.15 16.59 -3.17
N ASP A 99 -12.99 17.10 -2.78
CA ASP A 99 -12.73 18.54 -2.76
C ASP A 99 -12.41 19.02 -4.18
N PRO A 100 -13.18 19.96 -4.76
CA PRO A 100 -12.93 20.46 -6.12
C PRO A 100 -11.64 21.29 -6.23
N ALA A 101 -11.05 21.74 -5.12
CA ALA A 101 -9.77 22.44 -5.13
C ALA A 101 -8.56 21.49 -5.27
N LEU A 102 -8.77 20.18 -5.11
CA LEU A 102 -7.71 19.18 -5.15
C LEU A 102 -7.78 18.32 -6.43
N PRO A 103 -6.66 17.67 -6.83
CA PRO A 103 -6.66 16.74 -7.95
C PRO A 103 -7.72 15.65 -7.79
N ARG A 104 -8.49 15.43 -8.85
CA ARG A 104 -9.62 14.48 -8.82
C ARG A 104 -9.11 13.03 -8.86
N PRO A 105 -9.49 12.17 -7.90
CA PRO A 105 -9.20 10.74 -7.97
C PRO A 105 -9.95 10.08 -9.13
N THR A 106 -9.41 8.98 -9.63
CA THR A 106 -9.90 8.31 -10.85
C THR A 106 -10.52 6.95 -10.57
N ASN A 107 -10.18 6.30 -9.45
CA ASN A 107 -10.64 4.96 -9.12
C ASN A 107 -10.88 4.81 -7.61
N VAL A 108 -11.50 3.70 -7.24
CA VAL A 108 -11.54 3.16 -5.88
C VAL A 108 -10.83 1.82 -5.90
N LEU A 109 -9.87 1.62 -5.01
CA LEU A 109 -9.34 0.31 -4.69
C LEU A 109 -10.23 -0.34 -3.63
N GLU A 110 -10.75 -1.53 -3.93
CA GLU A 110 -11.39 -2.41 -2.95
C GLU A 110 -10.35 -3.44 -2.53
N ILE A 111 -9.75 -3.24 -1.35
CA ILE A 111 -8.58 -3.98 -0.91
C ILE A 111 -9.01 -5.04 0.10
N SER A 112 -8.84 -6.31 -0.26
CA SER A 112 -8.96 -7.46 0.65
C SER A 112 -7.59 -7.88 1.17
N PHE A 113 -7.53 -8.38 2.40
CA PHE A 113 -6.27 -8.80 3.02
C PHE A 113 -6.24 -10.31 3.31
N ASP A 114 -5.06 -10.93 3.25
CA ASP A 114 -4.93 -12.36 3.61
C ASP A 114 -4.98 -12.59 5.12
N ASP A 115 -4.74 -11.55 5.92
CA ASP A 115 -4.67 -11.63 7.38
C ASP A 115 -5.82 -10.94 8.12
N SER A 116 -6.81 -10.44 7.37
CA SER A 116 -8.05 -9.91 7.91
C SER A 116 -9.20 -10.19 6.94
N ASP A 117 -10.40 -10.43 7.48
CA ASP A 117 -11.64 -10.46 6.69
C ASP A 117 -12.14 -9.05 6.32
N ASP A 118 -11.45 -8.01 6.79
CA ASP A 118 -11.76 -6.62 6.48
C ASP A 118 -11.51 -6.29 5.01
N ILE A 119 -12.40 -5.46 4.46
CA ILE A 119 -12.24 -4.84 3.14
C ILE A 119 -12.06 -3.34 3.35
N VAL A 120 -10.97 -2.82 2.80
CA VAL A 120 -10.66 -1.39 2.85
C VAL A 120 -10.90 -0.78 1.48
N GLU A 121 -11.77 0.23 1.42
CA GLU A 121 -12.02 0.99 0.20
C GLU A 121 -11.28 2.32 0.23
N VAL A 122 -10.44 2.59 -0.76
CA VAL A 122 -9.63 3.81 -0.84
C VAL A 122 -9.74 4.40 -2.23
N VAL A 123 -10.12 5.68 -2.34
CA VAL A 123 -10.02 6.39 -3.61
C VAL A 123 -8.56 6.54 -4.03
N CYS A 124 -8.25 6.53 -5.31
CA CYS A 124 -6.87 6.67 -5.77
C CYS A 124 -6.77 7.32 -7.15
N HIS A 125 -5.55 7.70 -7.52
CA HIS A 125 -5.20 8.12 -8.86
C HIS A 125 -4.51 6.95 -9.56
N ALA A 126 -5.16 6.37 -10.57
CA ALA A 126 -4.63 5.23 -11.32
C ALA A 126 -3.22 5.52 -11.84
N VAL A 127 -2.96 6.72 -12.34
CA VAL A 127 -1.65 7.11 -12.86
C VAL A 127 -0.53 7.05 -11.81
N VAL A 128 -0.81 7.42 -10.55
CA VAL A 128 0.17 7.37 -9.46
C VAL A 128 0.53 5.90 -9.16
N LEU A 129 -0.49 5.06 -9.06
CA LEU A 129 -0.32 3.64 -8.77
C LEU A 129 0.31 2.87 -9.94
N ALA A 130 -0.07 3.18 -11.17
CA ALA A 130 0.49 2.57 -12.37
C ALA A 130 1.97 2.93 -12.58
N ALA A 131 2.36 4.14 -12.22
CA ALA A 131 3.76 4.55 -12.21
C ALA A 131 4.61 3.83 -11.14
N SER A 132 4.03 2.99 -10.28
CA SER A 132 4.78 2.25 -9.27
C SER A 132 5.78 1.22 -9.79
N GLY A 133 5.71 0.86 -11.08
CA GLY A 133 6.48 -0.23 -11.67
C GLY A 133 5.92 -1.62 -11.36
N SER A 134 4.77 -1.69 -10.65
CA SER A 134 4.01 -2.93 -10.47
C SER A 134 3.21 -3.26 -11.74
N PRO A 135 3.36 -4.48 -12.30
CA PRO A 135 2.52 -4.96 -13.40
C PRO A 135 1.05 -5.21 -12.99
N ILE A 136 0.78 -5.32 -11.70
CA ILE A 136 -0.58 -5.45 -11.16
C ILE A 136 -1.26 -4.09 -11.23
N LEU A 137 -0.56 -3.03 -10.80
CA LEU A 137 -1.10 -1.68 -10.73
C LEU A 137 -1.07 -0.94 -12.07
N SER A 138 -0.20 -1.31 -13.00
CA SER A 138 -0.16 -0.65 -14.32
C SER A 138 -1.44 -0.85 -15.14
N ARG A 139 -2.14 -1.97 -14.90
CA ARG A 139 -3.44 -2.29 -15.51
C ARG A 139 -4.54 -1.27 -15.18
N LEU A 140 -4.36 -0.51 -14.10
CA LEU A 140 -5.35 0.48 -13.64
C LEU A 140 -5.64 1.57 -14.66
N VAL A 141 -4.67 1.94 -15.51
CA VAL A 141 -4.88 2.97 -16.52
C VAL A 141 -5.67 2.44 -17.72
N TYR A 142 -5.47 1.17 -18.08
CA TYR A 142 -6.19 0.52 -19.18
C TYR A 142 -7.68 0.32 -18.88
N ASP A 143 -8.02 0.05 -17.62
CA ASP A 143 -9.40 -0.17 -17.20
C ASP A 143 -10.24 1.10 -17.18
N VAL A 144 -9.64 2.28 -17.06
CA VAL A 144 -10.38 3.56 -17.04
C VAL A 144 -10.92 3.91 -18.44
N ASP A 145 -10.11 3.72 -19.47
CA ASP A 145 -10.47 4.06 -20.86
C ASP A 145 -11.53 3.11 -21.44
N GLN A 146 -11.59 1.86 -20.97
CA GLN A 146 -12.53 0.86 -21.49
C GLN A 146 -13.91 0.86 -20.82
N GLN A 147 -14.07 1.52 -19.67
CA GLN A 147 -15.24 1.30 -18.84
C GLN A 147 -16.52 2.05 -19.24
N ASN A 148 -16.56 2.77 -20.37
CA ASN A 148 -17.75 3.51 -20.85
C ASN A 148 -18.52 4.18 -19.70
N LEU A 149 -17.76 4.85 -18.81
CA LEU A 149 -18.32 5.39 -17.58
C LEU A 149 -19.35 6.48 -17.93
N PRO A 150 -20.54 6.48 -17.30
CA PRO A 150 -21.48 7.57 -17.49
C PRO A 150 -20.80 8.89 -17.12
N THR A 151 -20.95 9.89 -17.98
CA THR A 151 -20.39 11.23 -17.80
C THR A 151 -20.76 11.72 -16.40
N PRO A 152 -19.81 12.23 -15.59
CA PRO A 152 -20.08 12.61 -14.22
C PRO A 152 -21.18 13.68 -14.18
N CYS A 153 -22.34 13.32 -13.65
CA CYS A 153 -23.40 14.29 -13.38
C CYS A 153 -22.97 15.17 -12.21
N VAL A 154 -22.59 16.41 -12.49
CA VAL A 154 -22.39 17.43 -11.46
C VAL A 154 -23.78 17.87 -11.00
N SER A 155 -24.29 17.20 -9.96
CA SER A 155 -25.47 17.67 -9.23
C SER A 155 -25.03 18.86 -8.37
N ALA A 156 -25.15 20.07 -8.91
CA ALA A 156 -25.04 21.29 -8.12
C ALA A 156 -26.30 21.41 -7.24
N SER A 157 -26.24 20.90 -6.02
CA SER A 157 -27.23 21.30 -5.01
C SER A 157 -26.93 22.75 -4.63
N PRO A 158 -27.88 23.69 -4.78
CA PRO A 158 -27.61 25.12 -4.60
C PRO A 158 -27.31 25.50 -3.15
N ASP A 159 -27.61 24.64 -2.17
CA ASP A 159 -27.47 24.97 -0.77
C ASP A 159 -26.63 23.91 -0.03
N SER A 160 -25.47 24.36 0.45
CA SER A 160 -24.59 23.71 1.44
C SER A 160 -23.92 22.39 1.04
N HIS A 161 -22.79 22.46 0.33
CA HIS A 161 -21.48 21.84 0.70
C HIS A 161 -20.38 22.20 -0.33
N PRO A 162 -19.11 22.41 0.07
CA PRO A 162 -18.00 22.69 -0.84
C PRO A 162 -17.47 21.44 -1.58
N ARG A 163 -18.13 20.28 -1.50
CA ARG A 163 -17.63 18.99 -2.03
C ARG A 163 -18.38 18.58 -3.29
N GLN A 164 -17.65 18.12 -4.29
CA GLN A 164 -18.19 17.62 -5.55
C GLN A 164 -18.45 16.12 -5.46
N GLN A 165 -19.62 15.66 -5.91
CA GLN A 165 -19.91 14.25 -6.04
C GLN A 165 -19.46 13.72 -7.41
N ILE A 166 -18.75 12.60 -7.42
CA ILE A 166 -18.25 11.92 -8.61
C ILE A 166 -18.53 10.42 -8.52
N THR A 167 -18.63 9.74 -9.67
CA THR A 167 -18.69 8.27 -9.73
C THR A 167 -17.36 7.73 -10.19
N LEU A 168 -16.85 6.73 -9.49
CA LEU A 168 -15.54 6.13 -9.72
C LEU A 168 -15.66 4.61 -9.93
N PRO A 169 -14.87 4.04 -10.85
CA PRO A 169 -14.73 2.60 -10.99
C PRO A 169 -14.01 1.97 -9.80
N VAL A 170 -14.46 0.78 -9.41
CA VAL A 170 -13.89 -0.03 -8.34
C VAL A 170 -12.99 -1.09 -8.93
N ILE A 171 -11.77 -1.16 -8.45
CA ILE A 171 -10.79 -2.17 -8.83
C ILE A 171 -10.46 -3.02 -7.60
N PRO A 172 -10.70 -4.34 -7.65
CA PRO A 172 -10.34 -5.22 -6.56
C PRO A 172 -8.82 -5.41 -6.51
N LEU A 173 -8.27 -5.37 -5.30
CA LEU A 173 -6.86 -5.63 -5.01
C LEU A 173 -6.76 -6.56 -3.81
N ARG A 174 -5.84 -7.52 -3.86
CA ARG A 174 -5.58 -8.44 -2.75
C ARG A 174 -4.17 -8.25 -2.25
N LEU A 175 -4.03 -8.00 -0.94
CA LEU A 175 -2.75 -7.77 -0.29
C LEU A 175 -2.52 -8.74 0.88
N PRO A 176 -1.27 -9.12 1.16
CA PRO A 176 -1.01 -10.01 2.28
C PRO A 176 -1.32 -9.44 3.68
N ARG A 177 -1.12 -8.13 3.91
CA ARG A 177 -1.10 -7.53 5.26
C ARG A 177 -1.82 -6.18 5.33
N ILE A 178 -2.80 -6.06 6.22
CA ILE A 178 -3.56 -4.80 6.40
C ILE A 178 -2.74 -3.68 7.05
N SER A 179 -1.99 -3.99 8.11
CA SER A 179 -1.30 -2.99 8.94
C SER A 179 -0.18 -2.24 8.24
N SER A 180 0.37 -2.79 7.16
CA SER A 180 1.41 -2.15 6.36
C SER A 180 0.88 -1.47 5.10
N TRP A 181 -0.44 -1.44 4.88
CA TRP A 181 -1.04 -0.76 3.74
C TRP A 181 -0.81 0.74 3.77
N GLN A 182 -1.03 1.41 4.91
CA GLN A 182 -0.95 2.87 4.97
C GLN A 182 0.46 3.41 4.63
N PRO A 183 1.55 2.89 5.22
CA PRO A 183 2.91 3.33 4.85
C PRO A 183 3.24 3.08 3.37
N LEU A 184 2.76 1.95 2.82
CA LEU A 184 2.93 1.63 1.40
C LEU A 184 2.17 2.60 0.50
N HIS A 185 0.91 2.88 0.84
CA HIS A 185 0.08 3.82 0.09
C HIS A 185 0.70 5.22 0.10
N ASP A 186 1.13 5.71 1.26
CA ASP A 186 1.83 6.99 1.37
C ASP A 186 3.12 7.01 0.53
N TRP A 187 3.91 5.93 0.54
CA TRP A 187 5.11 5.80 -0.30
C TRP A 187 4.80 5.93 -1.79
N LEU A 188 3.73 5.28 -2.28
CA LEU A 188 3.36 5.30 -3.70
C LEU A 188 3.09 6.72 -4.20
N TYR A 189 2.59 7.61 -3.34
CA TYR A 189 2.32 9.01 -3.65
C TYR A 189 3.53 9.91 -3.44
N GLU A 190 4.14 9.87 -2.26
CA GLU A 190 5.14 10.86 -1.87
C GLU A 190 6.56 10.49 -2.26
N ARG A 191 6.86 9.20 -2.43
CA ARG A 191 8.21 8.67 -2.71
C ARG A 191 9.28 9.25 -1.76
N SER A 192 8.89 9.48 -0.51
CA SER A 192 9.72 10.15 0.49
C SER A 192 10.45 9.13 1.36
N SER A 193 11.73 8.90 1.07
CA SER A 193 12.62 8.00 1.83
C SER A 193 12.72 8.41 3.29
N THR A 194 12.76 9.71 3.55
CA THR A 194 12.81 10.26 4.90
C THR A 194 11.55 9.93 5.69
N LYS A 195 10.36 10.16 5.11
CA LYS A 195 9.10 9.90 5.80
C LYS A 195 8.89 8.41 6.04
N LEU A 196 9.10 7.57 5.01
CA LEU A 196 8.97 6.13 5.17
C LEU A 196 9.92 5.61 6.26
N ARG A 197 11.18 6.06 6.27
CA ARG A 197 12.12 5.67 7.31
C ARG A 197 11.65 6.10 8.71
N LEU A 198 11.10 7.30 8.85
CA LEU A 198 10.52 7.76 10.12
C LEU A 198 9.33 6.90 10.55
N ASP A 199 8.46 6.51 9.61
CA ASP A 199 7.31 5.65 9.89
C ASP A 199 7.75 4.24 10.31
N LEU A 200 8.81 3.70 9.71
CA LEU A 200 9.33 2.36 10.00
C LEU A 200 10.15 2.28 11.29
N VAL A 201 11.04 3.26 11.51
CA VAL A 201 11.96 3.26 12.64
C VAL A 201 11.35 3.96 13.86
N GLY A 202 10.38 4.86 13.67
CA GLY A 202 9.86 5.75 14.69
C GLY A 202 10.77 6.95 14.95
N THR A 203 10.26 7.99 15.63
CA THR A 203 11.10 9.04 16.20
C THR A 203 11.77 8.51 17.47
N ASP A 204 13.08 8.73 17.64
CA ASP A 204 13.93 8.25 18.75
C ASP A 204 13.55 8.83 20.14
N THR A 205 12.27 8.96 20.47
CA THR A 205 11.76 9.76 21.60
C THR A 205 10.85 8.97 22.54
N GLU A 206 11.14 7.69 22.77
CA GLU A 206 10.51 6.91 23.85
C GLU A 206 11.53 6.22 24.78
N VAL A 207 12.73 6.80 24.94
CA VAL A 207 13.69 6.35 25.96
C VAL A 207 13.98 7.48 26.94
N LEU A 208 12.95 7.96 27.64
CA LEU A 208 13.12 8.78 28.84
C LEU A 208 12.12 8.33 29.91
N ALA A 209 12.53 7.38 30.77
CA ALA A 209 12.57 7.58 32.23
C ALA A 209 12.70 6.26 33.02
N PRO A 210 13.34 6.31 34.22
CA PRO A 210 13.58 5.17 35.08
C PRO A 210 12.43 4.91 36.06
N VAL A 211 12.06 3.63 36.25
CA VAL A 211 12.05 2.84 37.51
C VAL A 211 11.47 1.47 37.13
N GLY A 212 12.29 0.42 37.27
CA GLY A 212 12.02 -0.92 36.72
C GLY A 212 12.80 -1.19 35.43
N ALA A 213 14.14 -1.02 35.49
CA ALA A 213 15.05 -1.10 34.33
C ALA A 213 14.81 -2.34 33.45
N GLU A 214 14.50 -3.49 34.05
CA GLU A 214 14.22 -4.72 33.31
C GLU A 214 12.91 -4.67 32.51
N LYS A 215 11.84 -4.11 33.09
CA LYS A 215 10.55 -3.95 32.38
C LYS A 215 10.66 -2.94 31.24
N ALA A 216 11.42 -1.86 31.43
CA ALA A 216 11.68 -0.85 30.39
C ALA A 216 12.50 -1.44 29.23
N VAL A 217 13.54 -2.24 29.54
CA VAL A 217 14.34 -2.95 28.54
C VAL A 217 13.49 -3.95 27.75
N LEU A 218 12.65 -4.75 28.44
CA LEU A 218 11.74 -5.68 27.78
C LEU A 218 10.69 -4.99 26.91
N ALA A 219 10.16 -3.85 27.35
CA ALA A 219 9.23 -3.04 26.57
C ALA A 219 9.91 -2.49 25.31
N GLY A 220 11.10 -1.88 25.44
CA GLY A 220 11.88 -1.40 24.29
C GLY A 220 12.18 -2.52 23.28
N ARG A 221 12.58 -3.70 23.78
CA ARG A 221 12.81 -4.88 22.94
C ARG A 221 11.56 -5.31 22.18
N ARG A 222 10.39 -5.33 22.83
CA ARG A 222 9.11 -5.65 22.17
C ARG A 222 8.75 -4.62 21.10
N THR A 223 8.98 -3.33 21.36
CA THR A 223 8.75 -2.26 20.38
C THR A 223 9.63 -2.45 19.16
N LEU A 224 10.93 -2.75 19.33
CA LEU A 224 11.84 -3.04 18.22
C LEU A 224 11.39 -4.25 17.40
N ILE A 225 10.98 -5.34 18.06
CA ILE A 225 10.44 -6.53 17.38
C ILE A 225 9.16 -6.19 16.61
N GLY A 226 8.25 -5.39 17.19
CA GLY A 226 7.04 -4.93 16.52
C GLY A 226 7.34 -4.10 15.26
N ARG A 227 8.33 -3.22 15.32
CA ARG A 227 8.79 -2.43 14.15
C ARG A 227 9.40 -3.31 13.06
N LEU A 228 10.22 -4.29 13.44
CA LEU A 228 10.76 -5.28 12.48
C LEU A 228 9.64 -6.09 11.82
N ASP A 229 8.63 -6.53 12.58
CA ASP A 229 7.45 -7.18 12.00
C ASP A 229 6.67 -6.23 11.08
N GLY A 230 6.57 -4.94 11.40
CA GLY A 230 6.01 -3.92 10.50
C GLY A 230 6.74 -3.84 9.16
N ILE A 231 8.08 -3.81 9.17
CA ILE A 231 8.90 -3.83 7.93
C ILE A 231 8.68 -5.12 7.14
N ARG A 232 8.61 -6.27 7.83
CA ARG A 232 8.27 -7.55 7.19
C ARG A 232 6.92 -7.51 6.51
N GLN A 233 5.91 -7.00 7.20
CA GLN A 233 4.56 -6.93 6.66
C GLN A 233 4.51 -5.98 5.46
N LEU A 234 5.26 -4.88 5.48
CA LEU A 234 5.43 -4.01 4.33
C LEU A 234 6.09 -4.77 3.17
N TRP A 235 7.15 -5.54 3.45
CA TRP A 235 7.85 -6.35 2.45
C TRP A 235 6.90 -7.35 1.78
N LEU A 236 6.04 -8.01 2.55
CA LEU A 236 5.05 -8.93 2.01
C LEU A 236 4.07 -8.23 1.07
N ASN A 237 3.58 -7.04 1.40
CA ASN A 237 2.74 -6.26 0.50
C ASN A 237 3.47 -5.81 -0.76
N VAL A 238 4.72 -5.38 -0.62
CA VAL A 238 5.57 -4.96 -1.73
C VAL A 238 5.78 -6.10 -2.73
N VAL A 239 6.08 -7.29 -2.23
CA VAL A 239 6.21 -8.51 -3.03
C VAL A 239 4.87 -8.97 -3.61
N GLY A 240 3.79 -8.90 -2.82
CA GLY A 240 2.44 -9.23 -3.29
C GLY A 240 1.95 -8.31 -4.41
N LEU A 241 2.43 -7.05 -4.44
CA LEU A 241 2.21 -6.11 -5.53
C LEU A 241 3.23 -6.22 -6.66
N GLU A 242 4.26 -7.05 -6.53
CA GLU A 242 5.39 -7.13 -7.48
C GLU A 242 6.02 -5.75 -7.77
N LEU A 243 6.15 -4.88 -6.75
CA LEU A 243 6.78 -3.56 -6.96
C LEU A 243 8.28 -3.72 -7.21
N LYS A 244 8.78 -2.94 -8.16
CA LYS A 244 10.18 -2.92 -8.57
C LYS A 244 10.79 -1.55 -8.29
N ASP A 245 10.80 -1.19 -7.01
CA ASP A 245 11.31 0.09 -6.54
C ASP A 245 12.62 -0.12 -5.76
N PRO A 246 13.79 0.11 -6.37
CA PRO A 246 15.08 -0.10 -5.71
C PRO A 246 15.31 0.86 -4.55
N GLU A 247 14.68 2.04 -4.58
CA GLU A 247 14.79 3.00 -3.49
C GLU A 247 13.95 2.55 -2.29
N LEU A 248 12.73 2.04 -2.52
CA LEU A 248 11.91 1.41 -1.48
C LEU A 248 12.65 0.24 -0.82
N GLU A 249 13.23 -0.65 -1.63
CA GLU A 249 14.01 -1.80 -1.14
C GLU A 249 15.17 -1.33 -0.24
N ARG A 250 15.92 -0.32 -0.70
CA ARG A 250 17.04 0.27 0.04
C ARG A 250 16.59 0.84 1.37
N VAL A 251 15.55 1.67 1.39
CA VAL A 251 15.02 2.31 2.62
C VAL A 251 14.56 1.26 3.64
N MET A 252 13.86 0.22 3.18
CA MET A 252 13.41 -0.86 4.06
C MET A 252 14.58 -1.68 4.60
N ALA A 253 15.59 -1.97 3.78
CA ALA A 253 16.78 -2.71 4.20
C ALA A 253 17.62 -1.92 5.22
N GLU A 254 17.75 -0.61 5.03
CA GLU A 254 18.42 0.30 5.98
C GLU A 254 17.67 0.38 7.31
N ALA A 255 16.35 0.56 7.27
CA ALA A 255 15.51 0.56 8.47
C ALA A 255 15.60 -0.76 9.24
N TRP A 256 15.55 -1.90 8.52
CA TRP A 256 15.72 -3.23 9.11
C TRP A 256 17.06 -3.37 9.83
N THR A 257 18.15 -3.00 9.15
CA THR A 257 19.50 -3.11 9.70
C THR A 257 19.64 -2.26 10.95
N SER A 258 19.14 -1.02 10.91
CA SER A 258 19.17 -0.11 12.07
C SER A 258 18.43 -0.67 13.29
N LEU A 259 17.22 -1.23 13.08
CA LEU A 259 16.43 -1.81 14.17
C LEU A 259 17.02 -3.13 14.69
N HIS A 260 17.58 -3.94 13.80
CA HIS A 260 18.27 -5.18 14.18
C HIS A 260 19.51 -4.87 15.02
N ASP A 261 20.33 -3.91 14.60
CA ASP A 261 21.53 -3.52 15.34
C ASP A 261 21.17 -2.95 16.73
N ALA A 262 20.09 -2.17 16.83
CA ALA A 262 19.55 -1.70 18.11
C ALA A 262 18.99 -2.84 19.00
N LEU A 263 18.48 -3.92 18.40
CA LEU A 263 17.92 -5.06 19.12
C LEU A 263 19.00 -5.96 19.74
N VAL A 264 20.18 -6.03 19.11
CA VAL A 264 21.30 -6.87 19.56
C VAL A 264 22.34 -6.13 20.39
N SER A 265 22.27 -4.79 20.43
CA SER A 265 23.09 -3.93 21.30
C SER A 265 22.63 -4.00 22.76
#